data_AF-A0A0S4L0J2-F1
#
_entry.id   AF-A0A0S4L0J2-F1
#
_cell.length_a   1.000
_cell.length_b   1.000
_cell.length_c   1.000
_cell.angle_alpha   90.00
_cell.angle_beta   90.00
_cell.angle_gamma   90.00
#
_symmetry.space_group_name_H-M   'P 1'
#
loop_
_entity.id
_entity.type
_entity.pdbx_description
1 polymer ?
#
loop_
_entity_poly.entity_id
_entity_poly.type
_entity_poly.pdbx_seq_one_letter_code
_entity_poly.pdbx_strand_id
1 'polypeptide(L)'
;DDAELMEPTDMRMFVIAAALRKGYTVEKLYELTKIDRWFLHKMKIIVDYNSLMETINQNHLTGDTLLRAKQLGFSDKQIAAAVKSTELAIRKKREEFNIRPYVKQIDTVAAEWPATTNYLYLTYNALNHDLEFNDQHIMVIGSGVYRIGSSVEFDWCAVGCLRELRRLGKK
;
A
#
# COMPACT_ATOMS: atom_id res chain seq x y z
N ASP A 1 16.49 21.79 -1.99
CA ASP A 1 16.46 23.15 -2.57
C ASP A 1 15.13 23.30 -3.31
N ASP A 2 14.57 24.50 -3.48
CA ASP A 2 13.31 24.69 -4.23
C ASP A 2 13.48 24.28 -5.70
N ALA A 3 14.72 24.31 -6.23
CA ALA A 3 15.08 23.81 -7.56
C ALA A 3 14.66 22.34 -7.80
N GLU A 4 14.85 21.47 -6.79
CA GLU A 4 14.51 20.03 -6.89
C GLU A 4 12.99 19.78 -6.96
N LEU A 5 12.15 20.75 -6.58
CA LEU A 5 10.70 20.66 -6.71
C LEU A 5 10.24 21.09 -8.12
N MET A 6 10.97 22.01 -8.74
CA MET A 6 10.70 22.51 -10.09
C MET A 6 11.14 21.51 -11.16
N GLU A 7 12.30 20.88 -10.98
CA GLU A 7 12.85 19.90 -11.91
C GLU A 7 12.28 18.50 -11.66
N PRO A 8 11.60 17.87 -12.64
CA PRO A 8 11.09 16.52 -12.47
C PRO A 8 12.22 15.48 -12.44
N THR A 9 12.45 14.88 -11.28
CA THR A 9 13.39 13.76 -11.09
C THR A 9 12.67 12.52 -10.55
N ASP A 10 13.31 11.36 -10.60
CA ASP A 10 12.85 10.13 -9.94
C ASP A 10 12.72 10.28 -8.42
N MET A 11 13.49 11.20 -7.83
CA MET A 11 13.46 11.49 -6.40
C MET A 11 12.37 12.50 -5.99
N ARG A 12 11.66 13.11 -6.95
CA ARG A 12 10.72 14.22 -6.72
C ARG A 12 9.67 13.91 -5.65
N MET A 13 9.15 12.68 -5.63
CA MET A 13 8.17 12.26 -4.62
C MET A 13 8.71 12.36 -3.19
N PHE A 14 9.97 12.01 -2.97
CA PHE A 14 10.61 12.09 -1.65
C PHE A 14 10.90 13.54 -1.25
N VAL A 15 11.31 14.39 -2.22
CA VAL A 15 11.52 15.82 -1.99
C VAL A 15 10.21 16.50 -1.59
N ILE A 16 9.10 16.17 -2.26
CA ILE A 16 7.76 16.69 -1.88
C ILE A 16 7.39 16.29 -0.46
N ALA A 17 7.57 15.01 -0.08
CA ALA A 17 7.29 14.55 1.28
C ALA A 17 8.15 15.29 2.33
N ALA A 18 9.43 15.52 2.03
CA ALA A 18 10.34 16.28 2.89
C ALA A 18 9.93 17.76 2.99
N ALA A 19 9.50 18.38 1.90
CA ALA A 19 9.01 19.75 1.88
C ALA A 19 7.73 19.92 2.70
N LEU A 20 6.76 19.00 2.53
CA LEU A 20 5.55 18.96 3.36
C LEU A 20 5.90 18.85 4.85
N ARG A 21 6.84 17.98 5.21
CA ARG A 21 7.32 17.81 6.58
C ARG A 21 8.03 19.06 7.14
N LYS A 22 8.67 19.84 6.27
CA LYS A 22 9.27 21.15 6.61
C LYS A 22 8.26 22.30 6.66
N GLY A 23 6.96 22.02 6.48
CA GLY A 23 5.90 23.02 6.60
C GLY A 23 5.59 23.80 5.33
N TYR A 24 5.99 23.30 4.14
CA TYR A 24 5.57 23.90 2.88
C TYR A 24 4.05 23.80 2.73
N THR A 25 3.42 24.89 2.27
CA THR A 25 2.00 24.90 1.96
C THR A 25 1.71 24.13 0.67
N VAL A 26 0.48 23.63 0.54
CA VAL A 26 0.03 22.95 -0.69
C VAL A 26 0.07 23.92 -1.87
N GLU A 27 -0.22 25.19 -1.65
CA GLU A 27 -0.17 26.25 -2.66
C GLU A 27 1.26 26.46 -3.15
N LYS A 28 2.25 26.55 -2.25
CA LYS A 28 3.66 26.68 -2.64
C LYS A 28 4.11 25.48 -3.46
N LEU A 29 3.75 24.26 -3.03
CA LEU A 29 4.11 23.04 -3.76
C LEU A 29 3.41 22.94 -5.11
N TYR A 30 2.16 23.37 -5.22
CA TYR A 30 1.47 23.48 -6.50
C TYR A 30 2.21 24.44 -7.44
N GLU A 31 2.61 25.62 -6.97
CA GLU A 31 3.31 26.58 -7.81
C GLU A 31 4.65 26.06 -8.33
N LEU A 32 5.39 25.33 -7.50
CA LEU A 32 6.68 24.74 -7.87
C LEU A 32 6.55 23.48 -8.74
N THR A 33 5.56 22.63 -8.47
CA THR A 33 5.50 21.28 -9.07
C THR A 33 4.47 21.13 -10.19
N LYS A 34 3.44 21.99 -10.19
CA LYS A 34 2.20 21.88 -10.97
C LYS A 34 1.41 20.58 -10.75
N ILE A 35 1.72 19.83 -9.69
CA ILE A 35 0.91 18.69 -9.24
C ILE A 35 -0.38 19.24 -8.62
N ASP A 36 -1.53 18.72 -9.07
CA ASP A 36 -2.82 19.19 -8.58
C ASP A 36 -2.93 19.15 -7.04
N ARG A 37 -3.57 20.19 -6.49
CA ARG A 37 -3.71 20.38 -5.03
C ARG A 37 -4.37 19.18 -4.38
N TRP A 38 -5.30 18.49 -5.05
CA TRP A 38 -5.95 17.30 -4.53
C TRP A 38 -4.93 16.21 -4.16
N PHE A 39 -3.97 15.92 -5.03
CA PHE A 39 -2.92 14.93 -4.74
C PHE A 39 -1.99 15.41 -3.63
N LEU A 40 -1.60 16.69 -3.65
CA LEU A 40 -0.75 17.27 -2.61
C LEU A 40 -1.43 17.23 -1.22
N HIS A 41 -2.74 17.44 -1.15
CA HIS A 41 -3.50 17.25 0.09
C HIS A 41 -3.49 15.78 0.56
N LYS A 42 -3.61 14.80 -0.36
CA LYS A 42 -3.49 13.39 0.02
C LYS A 42 -2.10 13.05 0.55
N MET A 43 -1.05 13.56 -0.08
CA MET A 43 0.33 13.41 0.41
C MET A 43 0.51 14.06 1.78
N LYS A 44 -0.04 15.27 1.97
CA LYS A 44 0.01 15.99 3.25
C LYS A 44 -0.66 15.19 4.37
N ILE A 45 -1.82 14.59 4.13
CA ILE A 45 -2.49 13.73 5.12
C ILE A 45 -1.58 12.57 5.56
N ILE A 46 -0.88 11.93 4.62
CA ILE A 46 0.05 10.84 4.93
C ILE A 46 1.23 11.36 5.75
N VAL A 47 1.85 12.47 5.33
CA VAL A 47 3.01 13.06 6.03
C VAL A 47 2.63 13.50 7.44
N ASP A 48 1.52 14.21 7.60
CA ASP A 48 1.02 14.68 8.90
C ASP A 48 0.72 13.50 9.83
N TYR A 49 0.11 12.43 9.30
CA TYR A 49 -0.18 11.23 10.08
C TYR A 49 1.10 10.49 10.50
N ASN A 50 2.12 10.45 9.63
CA ASN A 50 3.44 9.92 10.00
C ASN A 50 4.05 10.73 11.15
N SER A 51 4.02 12.07 11.07
CA SER A 51 4.52 12.93 12.13
C SER A 51 3.75 12.79 13.44
N LEU A 52 2.43 12.58 13.38
CA LEU A 52 1.63 12.24 14.56
C LEU A 52 2.07 10.91 15.18
N MET A 53 2.28 9.87 14.37
CA MET A 53 2.73 8.57 14.88
C MET A 53 4.10 8.65 15.56
N GLU A 54 5.00 9.50 15.06
CA GLU A 54 6.32 9.72 15.68
C GLU A 54 6.24 10.32 17.10
N THR A 55 5.13 10.95 17.47
CA THR A 55 4.90 11.44 18.85
C THR A 55 4.34 10.35 19.78
N ILE A 56 3.97 9.18 19.25
CA ILE A 56 3.33 8.10 20.00
C ILE A 56 4.38 7.05 20.38
N ASN A 57 4.48 6.75 21.68
CA ASN A 57 5.25 5.59 22.14
C ASN A 57 4.49 4.30 21.79
N GLN A 58 5.20 3.24 21.38
CA GLN A 58 4.62 1.93 21.05
C GLN A 58 3.61 1.39 22.08
N ASN A 59 3.82 1.65 23.38
CA ASN A 59 2.94 1.20 24.46
C ASN A 59 1.57 1.89 24.42
N HIS A 60 1.50 3.12 23.90
CA HIS A 60 0.29 3.92 23.76
C HIS A 60 -0.34 3.82 22.36
N LEU A 61 0.22 2.99 21.46
CA LEU A 61 -0.37 2.77 20.15
C LEU A 61 -1.72 2.04 20.29
N THR A 62 -2.80 2.74 19.96
CA THR A 62 -4.18 2.21 20.02
C THR A 62 -4.56 1.45 18.75
N GLY A 63 -5.61 0.63 18.85
CA GLY A 63 -6.19 -0.06 17.69
C GLY A 63 -6.66 0.91 16.61
N ASP A 64 -7.32 2.01 16.99
CA ASP A 64 -7.83 3.01 16.04
C ASP A 64 -6.71 3.72 15.29
N THR A 65 -5.64 4.12 16.00
CA THR A 65 -4.47 4.73 15.37
C THR A 65 -3.82 3.76 14.38
N LEU A 66 -3.72 2.49 14.76
CA LEU A 66 -3.14 1.45 13.92
C LEU A 66 -4.01 1.18 12.69
N LEU A 67 -5.32 1.00 12.86
CA LEU A 67 -6.28 0.78 11.76
C LEU A 67 -6.24 1.96 10.79
N ARG A 68 -6.26 3.19 11.29
CA ARG A 68 -6.20 4.39 10.46
C ARG A 68 -4.87 4.48 9.70
N ALA A 69 -3.75 4.11 10.31
CA ALA A 69 -2.46 4.01 9.61
C ALA A 69 -2.55 3.02 8.44
N LYS A 70 -3.13 1.82 8.67
CA LYS A 70 -3.30 0.82 7.62
C LYS A 70 -4.22 1.28 6.49
N GLN A 71 -5.31 1.98 6.81
CA GLN A 71 -6.24 2.56 5.83
C GLN A 71 -5.59 3.66 4.97
N LEU A 72 -4.61 4.38 5.52
CA LEU A 72 -3.78 5.35 4.79
C LEU A 72 -2.64 4.71 3.99
N GLY A 73 -2.47 3.38 4.07
CA GLY A 73 -1.49 2.63 3.30
C GLY A 73 -0.14 2.39 3.97
N PHE A 74 0.00 2.68 5.28
CA PHE A 74 1.27 2.43 5.98
C PHE A 74 1.55 0.92 6.12
N SER A 75 2.77 0.52 5.77
CA SER A 75 3.31 -0.81 6.06
C SER A 75 3.62 -0.97 7.55
N ASP A 76 3.65 -2.21 8.04
CA ASP A 76 4.01 -2.51 9.43
C ASP A 76 5.44 -2.02 9.74
N LYS A 77 6.34 -2.08 8.75
CA LYS A 77 7.70 -1.53 8.79
C LYS A 77 7.74 -0.01 8.99
N GLN A 78 6.94 0.75 8.26
CA GLN A 78 6.89 2.21 8.41
C GLN A 78 6.33 2.63 9.76
N ILE A 79 5.27 1.95 10.23
CA ILE A 79 4.70 2.20 11.56
C ILE A 79 5.74 1.89 12.63
N ALA A 80 6.45 0.77 12.52
CA ALA A 80 7.50 0.38 13.44
C ALA A 80 8.61 1.44 13.52
N ALA A 81 9.04 1.99 12.38
CA ALA A 81 10.02 3.07 12.35
C ALA A 81 9.52 4.33 13.07
N ALA A 82 8.26 4.72 12.85
CA ALA A 82 7.68 5.91 13.47
C ALA A 82 7.58 5.79 15.01
N VAL A 83 7.09 4.65 15.53
CA VAL A 83 6.88 4.45 16.98
C VAL A 83 8.08 3.82 17.70
N LYS A 84 9.24 3.71 17.03
CA LYS A 84 10.49 3.11 17.55
C LYS A 84 10.31 1.67 18.03
N SER A 85 9.70 0.83 17.19
CA SER A 85 9.47 -0.60 17.43
C SER A 85 10.06 -1.46 16.31
N THR A 86 9.75 -2.76 16.32
CA THR A 86 10.10 -3.69 15.24
C THR A 86 8.87 -4.04 14.39
N GLU A 87 9.09 -4.36 13.12
CA GLU A 87 8.00 -4.76 12.20
C GLU A 87 7.21 -5.95 12.74
N LEU A 88 7.91 -6.94 13.31
CA LEU A 88 7.27 -8.12 13.89
C LEU A 88 6.39 -7.78 15.10
N ALA A 89 6.82 -6.85 15.96
CA ALA A 89 6.03 -6.39 17.10
C ALA A 89 4.76 -5.67 16.66
N ILE A 90 4.86 -4.77 15.67
CA ILE A 90 3.69 -4.09 15.09
C ILE A 90 2.74 -5.09 14.44
N ARG A 91 3.27 -6.08 13.72
CA ARG A 91 2.46 -7.15 13.13
C ARG A 91 1.67 -7.92 14.19
N LYS A 92 2.32 -8.35 15.28
CA LYS A 92 1.66 -9.06 16.39
C LYS A 92 0.57 -8.21 17.02
N LYS A 93 0.87 -6.96 17.36
CA LYS A 93 -0.10 -6.00 17.92
C LYS A 93 -1.28 -5.75 16.99
N ARG A 94 -1.03 -5.69 15.68
CA ARG A 94 -2.07 -5.57 14.64
C ARG A 94 -2.99 -6.81 14.63
N GLU A 95 -2.42 -8.01 14.76
CA GLU A 95 -3.18 -9.26 14.83
C GLU A 95 -3.97 -9.37 16.14
N GLU A 96 -3.42 -8.93 17.28
CA GLU A 96 -4.11 -8.87 18.58
C GLU A 96 -5.35 -7.96 18.55
N PHE A 97 -5.28 -6.85 17.81
CA PHE A 97 -6.43 -5.97 17.57
C PHE A 97 -7.36 -6.45 16.45
N ASN A 98 -7.14 -7.64 15.89
CA ASN A 98 -7.90 -8.19 14.75
C ASN A 98 -7.90 -7.29 13.50
N ILE A 99 -6.84 -6.49 13.30
CA ILE A 99 -6.72 -5.59 12.15
C ILE A 99 -6.07 -6.36 10.99
N ARG A 100 -6.89 -6.88 10.07
CA ARG A 100 -6.45 -7.59 8.88
C ARG A 100 -7.06 -6.95 7.63
N PRO A 101 -6.37 -6.99 6.47
CA PRO A 101 -6.97 -6.51 5.24
C PRO A 101 -8.05 -7.50 4.79
N TYR A 102 -9.02 -6.99 4.04
CA TYR A 102 -10.06 -7.78 3.39
C TYR A 102 -9.75 -7.97 1.91
N VAL A 103 -10.26 -9.06 1.35
CA VAL A 103 -10.14 -9.40 -0.07
C VAL A 103 -11.36 -8.87 -0.79
N LYS A 104 -11.13 -8.08 -1.84
CA LYS A 104 -12.16 -7.46 -2.66
C LYS A 104 -12.02 -7.83 -4.13
N GLN A 105 -13.15 -8.00 -4.81
CA GLN A 105 -13.22 -8.30 -6.23
C GLN A 105 -13.23 -7.00 -7.07
N ILE A 106 -12.63 -7.08 -8.25
CA ILE A 106 -12.77 -6.08 -9.30
C ILE A 106 -13.82 -6.61 -10.28
N ASP A 107 -15.03 -6.05 -10.19
CA ASP A 107 -16.22 -6.51 -10.92
C ASP A 107 -16.60 -5.61 -12.11
N THR A 108 -15.91 -4.48 -12.30
CA THR A 108 -16.16 -3.42 -13.30
C THR A 108 -17.42 -2.57 -13.10
N VAL A 109 -18.32 -2.96 -12.19
CA VAL A 109 -19.65 -2.36 -12.00
C VAL A 109 -19.92 -1.91 -10.56
N ALA A 110 -18.90 -1.86 -9.72
CA ALA A 110 -18.99 -1.45 -8.31
C ALA A 110 -20.07 -2.22 -7.53
N ALA A 111 -20.06 -3.55 -7.69
CA ALA A 111 -20.97 -4.51 -7.09
C ALA A 111 -22.45 -4.41 -7.51
N GLU A 112 -22.77 -3.72 -8.61
CA GLU A 112 -24.13 -3.75 -9.18
C GLU A 112 -24.57 -5.18 -9.54
N TRP A 113 -23.63 -5.98 -10.06
CA TRP A 113 -23.84 -7.37 -10.40
C TRP A 113 -22.74 -8.26 -9.80
N PRO A 114 -23.06 -9.51 -9.42
CA PRO A 114 -22.06 -10.44 -8.89
C PRO A 114 -20.96 -10.73 -9.92
N ALA A 115 -19.70 -10.64 -9.51
CA ALA A 115 -18.57 -11.00 -10.37
C ALA A 115 -18.49 -12.52 -10.58
N THR A 116 -18.26 -12.94 -11.82
CA THR A 116 -18.00 -14.35 -12.16
C THR A 116 -16.51 -14.70 -12.11
N THR A 117 -15.63 -13.72 -11.89
CA THR A 117 -14.17 -13.86 -11.94
C THR A 117 -13.49 -13.41 -10.65
N ASN A 118 -12.40 -14.07 -10.27
CA ASN A 118 -11.60 -13.74 -9.08
C ASN A 118 -10.39 -12.87 -9.43
N TYR A 119 -10.63 -11.64 -9.90
CA TYR A 119 -9.59 -10.61 -9.98
C TYR A 119 -9.64 -9.76 -8.70
N LEU A 120 -8.60 -9.87 -7.87
CA LEU A 120 -8.67 -9.50 -6.45
C LEU A 120 -7.63 -8.46 -6.04
N TYR A 121 -7.97 -7.69 -5.00
CA TYR A 121 -7.04 -6.84 -4.27
C TYR A 121 -7.31 -6.89 -2.76
N LEU A 122 -6.34 -6.40 -1.97
CA LEU A 122 -6.44 -6.31 -0.52
C LEU A 122 -6.66 -4.87 -0.07
N THR A 123 -7.54 -4.66 0.90
CA THR A 123 -7.78 -3.32 1.47
C THR A 123 -8.12 -3.37 2.95
N TYR A 124 -7.69 -2.35 3.70
CA TYR A 124 -8.12 -2.11 5.09
C TYR A 124 -9.38 -1.24 5.17
N ASN A 125 -9.88 -0.75 4.03
CA ASN A 125 -11.10 0.08 3.93
C ASN A 125 -12.29 -0.81 3.55
N ALA A 126 -12.57 -1.82 4.37
CA ALA A 126 -13.65 -2.78 4.16
C ALA A 126 -14.07 -3.42 5.49
N LEU A 127 -15.21 -4.12 5.49
CA LEU A 127 -15.77 -4.80 6.67
C LEU A 127 -15.82 -6.33 6.53
N ASN A 128 -15.82 -6.83 5.29
CA ASN A 128 -15.93 -8.26 4.97
C ASN A 128 -15.16 -8.59 3.69
N HIS A 129 -14.83 -9.87 3.51
CA HIS A 129 -14.32 -10.41 2.26
C HIS A 129 -15.45 -10.60 1.24
N ASP A 130 -15.14 -10.53 -0.05
CA ASP A 130 -16.09 -10.86 -1.13
C ASP A 130 -16.08 -12.36 -1.47
N LEU A 131 -15.18 -13.14 -0.85
CA LEU A 131 -14.95 -14.56 -1.11
C LEU A 131 -14.81 -15.34 0.19
N GLU A 132 -15.05 -16.65 0.07
CA GLU A 132 -14.69 -17.65 1.08
C GLU A 132 -13.36 -18.32 0.74
N PHE A 133 -12.65 -18.82 1.75
CA PHE A 133 -11.29 -19.37 1.62
C PHE A 133 -11.25 -20.85 2.00
N ASN A 134 -12.16 -21.64 1.41
CA ASN A 134 -12.36 -23.05 1.79
C ASN A 134 -11.40 -24.02 1.07
N ASP A 135 -10.80 -23.57 -0.04
CA ASP A 135 -9.95 -24.39 -0.91
C ASP A 135 -8.46 -24.13 -0.65
N GLN A 136 -7.66 -25.19 -0.72
CA GLN A 136 -6.21 -25.06 -0.80
C GLN A 136 -5.77 -24.69 -2.22
N HIS A 137 -4.87 -23.71 -2.30
CA HIS A 137 -4.35 -23.18 -3.56
C HIS A 137 -2.82 -23.17 -3.55
N ILE A 138 -2.23 -23.25 -4.74
CA ILE A 138 -0.79 -23.10 -4.96
C ILE A 138 -0.52 -21.65 -5.38
N MET A 139 0.31 -20.95 -4.61
CA MET A 139 0.71 -19.58 -4.91
C MET A 139 1.90 -19.55 -5.88
N VAL A 140 1.74 -18.90 -7.02
CA VAL A 140 2.84 -18.55 -7.93
C VAL A 140 3.15 -17.06 -7.75
N ILE A 141 4.38 -16.74 -7.33
CA ILE A 141 4.82 -15.37 -7.08
C ILE A 141 5.52 -14.84 -8.34
N GLY A 142 4.99 -13.76 -8.93
CA GLY A 142 5.58 -13.10 -10.09
C GLY A 142 6.84 -12.29 -9.79
N SER A 143 7.49 -11.78 -10.84
CA SER A 143 8.76 -11.04 -10.74
C SER A 143 8.65 -9.60 -10.26
N GLY A 144 7.44 -9.04 -10.18
CA GLY A 144 7.21 -7.63 -9.89
C GLY A 144 7.51 -6.73 -11.10
N VAL A 145 7.93 -5.49 -10.84
CA VAL A 145 8.16 -4.48 -11.89
C VAL A 145 9.42 -4.80 -12.69
N TYR A 146 9.35 -4.69 -14.02
CA TYR A 146 10.50 -4.86 -14.91
C TYR A 146 11.60 -3.83 -14.64
N ARG A 147 12.85 -4.29 -14.77
CA ARG A 147 14.07 -3.49 -14.63
C ARG A 147 15.20 -4.14 -15.40
N ILE A 148 16.30 -3.43 -15.61
CA ILE A 148 17.49 -4.03 -16.24
C ILE A 148 17.93 -5.25 -15.41
N GLY A 149 18.03 -6.42 -16.07
CA GLY A 149 18.31 -7.71 -15.45
C GLY A 149 17.08 -8.49 -14.95
N SER A 150 15.87 -7.96 -15.10
CA SER A 150 14.62 -8.68 -14.85
C SER A 150 13.52 -8.22 -15.80
N SER A 151 13.30 -9.00 -16.86
CA SER A 151 12.37 -8.67 -17.94
C SER A 151 11.37 -9.80 -18.22
N VAL A 152 10.89 -9.88 -19.47
CA VAL A 152 9.76 -10.71 -19.92
C VAL A 152 9.98 -12.20 -19.67
N GLU A 153 11.24 -12.64 -19.60
CA GLU A 153 11.63 -14.03 -19.37
C GLU A 153 11.03 -14.58 -18.07
N PHE A 154 10.93 -13.76 -17.02
CA PHE A 154 10.35 -14.20 -15.75
C PHE A 154 8.82 -14.31 -15.82
N ASP A 155 8.17 -13.45 -16.62
CA ASP A 155 6.74 -13.56 -16.87
C ASP A 155 6.42 -14.82 -17.68
N TRP A 156 7.25 -15.14 -18.68
CA TRP A 156 7.13 -16.38 -19.45
C TRP A 156 7.24 -17.63 -18.56
N CYS A 157 8.19 -17.64 -17.62
CA CYS A 157 8.31 -18.71 -16.62
C CYS A 157 7.06 -18.84 -15.73
N ALA A 158 6.53 -17.72 -15.23
CA ALA A 158 5.33 -17.71 -14.39
C ALA A 158 4.09 -18.22 -15.15
N VAL A 159 3.89 -17.74 -16.39
CA VAL A 159 2.80 -18.19 -17.26
C VAL A 159 2.93 -19.69 -17.59
N GLY A 160 4.15 -20.17 -17.87
CA GLY A 160 4.43 -21.58 -18.09
C GLY A 160 4.05 -22.44 -16.88
N CYS A 161 4.47 -22.04 -15.68
CA CYS A 161 4.12 -22.70 -14.42
C CYS A 161 2.59 -22.73 -14.20
N LEU A 162 1.91 -21.59 -14.37
CA LEU A 162 0.45 -21.48 -14.20
C LEU A 162 -0.32 -22.38 -15.17
N ARG A 163 0.11 -22.45 -16.44
CA ARG A 163 -0.49 -23.33 -17.45
C ARG A 163 -0.33 -24.80 -17.06
N GLU A 164 0.84 -25.18 -16.56
CA GLU A 164 1.11 -26.56 -16.15
C GLU A 164 0.33 -26.94 -14.89
N LEU A 165 0.28 -26.09 -13.86
CA LEU A 165 -0.56 -26.30 -12.67
C LEU A 165 -2.03 -26.48 -13.05
N ARG A 166 -2.54 -25.64 -13.96
CA ARG A 166 -3.90 -25.77 -14.49
C ARG A 166 -4.10 -27.09 -15.22
N ARG A 167 -3.14 -27.52 -16.06
CA ARG A 167 -3.19 -28.80 -16.78
C ARG A 167 -3.24 -29.99 -15.80
N LEU A 168 -2.56 -29.88 -14.67
CA LEU A 168 -2.56 -30.88 -13.58
C LEU A 168 -3.79 -30.78 -12.65
N GLY A 169 -4.76 -29.91 -12.95
CA GLY A 169 -5.96 -29.71 -12.15
C GLY A 169 -5.69 -29.11 -10.76
N LYS A 170 -4.55 -28.43 -10.58
CA LYS A 170 -4.22 -27.73 -9.34
C LYS A 170 -4.85 -26.34 -9.34
N LYS A 171 -5.39 -25.95 -8.19
CA LYS A 171 -5.86 -24.59 -7.90
C LYS A 171 -4.73 -23.77 -7.30
#